data_AF-A0A383CF23-F1
#
_entry.id   AF-A0A383CF23-F1
#
_cell.length_a   1.000
_cell.length_b   1.000
_cell.length_c   1.000
_cell.angle_alpha   90.00
_cell.angle_beta   90.00
_cell.angle_gamma   90.00
#
_symmetry.space_group_name_H-M   'P 1'
#
loop_
_entity.id
_entity.type
_entity.pdbx_description
1 polymer ?
#
loop_
_entity_poly.entity_id
_entity_poly.type
_entity_poly.pdbx_seq_one_letter_code
_entity_poly.pdbx_strand_id
1 'polypeptide(L)'
;MGDVLSGQLLISMLVLGAVYGLIAFGLNLIYGTMRLLNVAHGDILMLGGYFAFWMFTLADIGPVYSMLIAFVLAGILGAGIYQFICNRVLRSSKLVEQIEANSLLVLFGVSIVFQNVAAMAFTPTARGYSYLDDIIQFGSFQVTAGRLAVMVIGLTVCVTCIMFFRVSITGLAIRALIQQPTAATLVGINVERTRLISFSLGFGIAG
;
A
#
# COMPACT_ATOMS: atom_id res chain seq x y z
N MET A 1 -37.94 -3.23 -0.96
CA MET A 1 -37.05 -2.06 -0.81
C MET A 1 -36.44 -1.93 0.59
N GLY A 2 -36.64 -2.89 1.52
CA GLY A 2 -36.02 -2.89 2.85
C GLY A 2 -34.66 -3.62 2.93
N ASP A 3 -34.30 -4.41 1.91
CA ASP A 3 -33.11 -5.28 1.95
C ASP A 3 -31.83 -4.60 1.43
N VAL A 4 -31.97 -3.49 0.71
CA VAL A 4 -30.83 -2.75 0.09
C VAL A 4 -30.04 -1.95 1.14
N LEU A 5 -30.64 -1.66 2.29
CA LEU A 5 -30.06 -0.95 3.43
C LEU A 5 -29.95 -1.86 4.66
N SER A 6 -29.60 -3.14 4.48
CA SER A 6 -29.27 -3.98 5.63
C SER A 6 -28.01 -3.44 6.31
N GLY A 7 -28.03 -3.30 7.64
CA GLY A 7 -26.86 -2.81 8.41
C GLY A 7 -25.59 -3.63 8.16
N GLN A 8 -25.76 -4.91 7.80
CA GLN A 8 -24.68 -5.81 7.39
C GLN A 8 -23.99 -5.38 6.09
N LEU A 9 -24.75 -4.92 5.08
CA LEU A 9 -24.19 -4.39 3.83
C LEU A 9 -23.40 -3.12 4.08
N LEU A 10 -23.92 -2.20 4.91
CA LEU A 10 -23.24 -0.95 5.25
C LEU A 10 -21.89 -1.21 5.93
N ILE A 11 -21.83 -2.12 6.91
CA ILE A 11 -20.57 -2.47 7.57
C ILE A 11 -19.60 -3.11 6.57
N SER A 12 -20.09 -4.03 5.74
CA SER A 12 -19.26 -4.70 4.73
C SER A 12 -18.68 -3.69 3.71
N MET A 13 -19.47 -2.70 3.28
CA MET A 13 -19.01 -1.60 2.43
C MET A 13 -17.98 -0.73 3.14
N LEU A 14 -18.15 -0.46 4.44
CA LEU A 14 -17.18 0.33 5.20
C LEU A 14 -15.83 -0.37 5.33
N VAL A 15 -15.83 -1.69 5.58
CA VAL A 15 -14.61 -2.50 5.66
C VAL A 15 -13.90 -2.53 4.30
N LEU A 16 -14.63 -2.83 3.22
CA LEU A 16 -14.07 -2.81 1.86
C LEU A 16 -13.57 -1.41 1.47
N GLY A 17 -14.31 -0.36 1.83
CA GLY A 17 -13.92 1.03 1.60
C GLY A 17 -12.64 1.41 2.33
N ALA A 18 -12.44 0.94 3.57
CA ALA A 18 -11.21 1.15 4.31
C ALA A 18 -10.01 0.48 3.63
N VAL A 19 -10.17 -0.77 3.18
CA VAL A 19 -9.11 -1.52 2.47
C VAL A 19 -8.78 -0.85 1.14
N TYR A 20 -9.77 -0.56 0.29
CA TYR A 20 -9.54 0.12 -0.98
C TYR A 20 -8.99 1.54 -0.80
N GLY A 21 -9.40 2.23 0.26
CA GLY A 21 -8.87 3.55 0.63
C GLY A 21 -7.37 3.50 0.90
N LEU A 22 -6.90 2.51 1.66
CA LEU A 22 -5.47 2.30 1.92
C LEU A 22 -4.69 1.96 0.66
N ILE A 23 -5.25 1.06 -0.17
CA ILE A 23 -4.65 0.68 -1.46
C ILE A 23 -4.46 1.93 -2.34
N ALA A 24 -5.52 2.72 -2.49
CA ALA A 24 -5.51 3.94 -3.26
C ALA A 24 -4.56 4.98 -2.67
N PHE A 25 -4.44 5.04 -1.33
CA PHE A 25 -3.55 5.96 -0.65
C PHE A 25 -2.07 5.69 -0.98
N GLY A 26 -1.63 4.43 -0.91
CA GLY A 26 -0.26 4.05 -1.25
C GLY A 26 0.08 4.38 -2.71
N LEU A 27 -0.84 4.07 -3.63
CA LEU A 27 -0.67 4.39 -5.06
C LEU A 27 -0.64 5.90 -5.31
N ASN A 28 -1.53 6.66 -4.67
CA ASN A 28 -1.59 8.12 -4.81
C ASN A 28 -0.35 8.80 -4.22
N LEU A 29 0.24 8.27 -3.15
CA LEU A 29 1.48 8.80 -2.60
C LEU A 29 2.65 8.69 -3.61
N ILE A 30 2.78 7.55 -4.27
CA ILE A 30 3.80 7.30 -5.29
C ILE A 30 3.55 8.21 -6.50
N TYR A 31 2.33 8.20 -7.03
CA TYR A 31 1.98 8.98 -8.20
C TYR A 31 2.05 10.50 -7.93
N GLY A 32 1.59 10.97 -6.78
CA GLY A 32 1.59 12.39 -6.42
C GLY A 32 3.00 12.99 -6.35
N THR A 33 3.99 12.22 -5.88
CA THR A 33 5.36 12.71 -5.68
C THR A 33 6.26 12.60 -6.91
N MET A 34 5.98 11.63 -7.80
CA MET A 34 6.88 11.28 -8.90
C MET A 34 6.18 11.14 -10.26
N ARG A 35 4.85 11.13 -10.31
CA ARG A 35 4.05 10.80 -11.51
C ARG A 35 4.42 9.43 -12.10
N LEU A 36 4.82 8.48 -11.25
CA LEU A 36 5.07 7.10 -11.65
C LEU A 36 3.77 6.32 -11.60
N LEU A 37 3.39 5.71 -12.71
CA LEU A 37 2.19 4.88 -12.77
C LEU A 37 2.57 3.44 -12.42
N ASN A 38 2.29 3.05 -11.17
CA ASN A 38 2.75 1.78 -10.61
C ASN A 38 1.75 0.64 -10.86
N VAL A 39 1.93 -0.09 -11.95
CA VAL A 39 1.13 -1.30 -12.25
C VAL A 39 1.47 -2.46 -11.29
N ALA A 40 2.72 -2.52 -10.83
CA ALA A 40 3.18 -3.55 -9.90
C ALA A 40 2.62 -3.41 -8.47
N HIS A 41 1.87 -2.35 -8.18
CA HIS A 41 1.29 -2.10 -6.85
C HIS A 41 0.40 -3.26 -6.39
N GLY A 42 -0.37 -3.85 -7.30
CA GLY A 42 -1.21 -5.02 -7.04
C GLY A 42 -0.40 -6.27 -6.67
N ASP A 43 0.79 -6.44 -7.25
CA ASP A 43 1.65 -7.57 -6.94
C ASP A 43 2.26 -7.43 -5.53
N ILE A 44 2.52 -6.20 -5.08
CA ILE A 44 2.99 -5.95 -3.70
C ILE A 44 1.92 -6.31 -2.68
N LEU A 45 0.66 -5.93 -2.94
CA LEU A 45 -0.49 -6.35 -2.14
C LEU A 45 -0.60 -7.87 -2.06
N MET A 46 -0.44 -8.56 -3.19
CA MET A 46 -0.44 -10.01 -3.25
C MET A 46 0.71 -10.60 -2.40
N LEU A 47 1.93 -10.10 -2.57
CA LEU A 47 3.10 -10.57 -1.82
C LEU A 47 2.96 -10.32 -0.32
N GLY A 48 2.42 -9.17 0.09
CA GLY A 48 2.09 -8.87 1.49
C GLY A 48 1.09 -9.87 2.07
N GLY A 49 0.03 -10.18 1.33
CA GLY A 49 -0.95 -11.20 1.70
C GLY A 49 -0.35 -12.60 1.88
N TYR A 50 0.49 -13.04 0.93
CA TYR A 50 1.22 -14.31 1.07
C TYR A 50 2.16 -14.31 2.26
N PHE A 51 2.89 -13.21 2.48
CA PHE A 51 3.79 -13.09 3.61
C PHE A 51 3.04 -13.20 4.94
N ALA A 52 1.90 -12.50 5.07
CA ALA A 52 1.06 -12.58 6.25
C ALA A 52 0.52 -13.99 6.48
N PHE A 53 0.08 -14.68 5.42
CA PHE A 53 -0.37 -16.07 5.49
C PHE A 53 0.74 -17.02 5.99
N TRP A 54 1.95 -16.91 5.45
CA TRP A 54 3.06 -17.79 5.83
C TRP A 54 3.59 -17.51 7.24
N MET A 55 3.67 -16.24 7.64
CA MET A 55 4.00 -15.88 9.04
C MET A 55 2.98 -16.44 10.03
N PHE A 56 1.69 -16.41 9.68
CA PHE A 56 0.67 -17.00 10.53
C PHE A 56 0.78 -18.54 10.56
N THR A 57 0.88 -19.18 9.40
CA THR A 57 0.83 -20.66 9.31
C THR A 57 2.11 -21.38 9.76
N LEU A 58 3.29 -20.79 9.53
CA LEU A 58 4.57 -21.42 9.86
C LEU A 58 5.16 -20.94 11.18
N ALA A 59 4.99 -19.65 11.49
CA ALA A 59 5.64 -19.04 12.65
C ALA A 59 4.66 -18.75 13.80
N ASP A 60 3.37 -19.05 13.64
CA ASP A 60 2.29 -18.79 14.61
C ASP A 60 2.25 -17.32 15.06
N ILE A 61 2.69 -16.41 14.19
CA ILE A 61 2.71 -14.97 14.45
C ILE A 61 1.32 -14.40 14.14
N GLY A 62 0.74 -13.72 15.13
CA GLY A 62 -0.56 -13.08 15.00
C GLY A 62 -0.64 -12.13 13.79
N PRO A 63 -1.76 -12.09 13.03
CA PRO A 63 -1.87 -11.34 11.78
C PRO A 63 -1.52 -9.85 11.85
N VAL A 64 -1.76 -9.23 13.01
CA VAL A 64 -1.43 -7.81 13.24
C VAL A 64 0.08 -7.57 13.21
N TYR A 65 0.87 -8.46 13.82
CA TYR A 65 2.33 -8.38 13.78
C TYR A 65 2.87 -8.74 12.40
N SER A 66 2.27 -9.75 11.75
CA SER A 66 2.62 -10.13 10.38
C SER A 66 2.42 -8.97 9.40
N MET A 67 1.36 -8.16 9.57
CA MET A 67 1.12 -6.94 8.79
C MET A 67 2.20 -5.88 9.02
N LEU A 68 2.64 -5.65 10.27
CA LEU A 68 3.72 -4.69 10.54
C LEU A 68 5.06 -5.12 9.92
N ILE A 69 5.36 -6.42 9.95
CA ILE A 69 6.56 -6.97 9.32
C ILE A 69 6.44 -6.87 7.78
N ALA A 70 5.27 -7.19 7.23
CA ALA A 70 4.98 -7.04 5.79
C ALA A 70 5.18 -5.59 5.34
N PHE A 71 4.67 -4.61 6.08
CA PHE A 71 4.85 -3.19 5.83
C PHE A 71 6.35 -2.81 5.73
N VAL A 72 7.17 -3.28 6.67
CA VAL A 72 8.61 -2.99 6.69
C VAL A 72 9.31 -3.64 5.50
N LEU A 73 9.04 -4.92 5.24
CA LEU A 73 9.65 -5.65 4.13
C LEU A 73 9.25 -5.08 2.77
N ALA A 74 7.96 -4.77 2.57
CA ALA A 74 7.47 -4.13 1.37
C ALA A 74 8.10 -2.75 1.20
N GLY A 75 8.27 -1.98 2.29
CA GLY A 75 8.99 -0.70 2.26
C GLY A 75 10.45 -0.82 1.86
N ILE A 76 11.17 -1.83 2.37
CA ILE A 76 12.57 -2.12 1.99
C ILE A 76 12.64 -2.52 0.51
N LEU A 77 11.75 -3.40 0.06
CA LEU A 77 11.66 -3.83 -1.33
C LEU A 77 11.34 -2.65 -2.25
N GLY A 78 10.44 -1.76 -1.84
CA GLY A 78 10.15 -0.49 -2.50
C GLY A 78 11.38 0.41 -2.60
N ALA A 79 12.13 0.57 -1.50
CA ALA A 79 13.38 1.34 -1.50
C ALA A 79 14.40 0.78 -2.50
N GLY A 80 14.53 -0.55 -2.58
CA GLY A 80 15.38 -1.24 -3.55
C GLY A 80 14.96 -0.96 -4.99
N ILE A 81 13.68 -1.17 -5.32
CA ILE A 81 13.15 -0.89 -6.67
C ILE A 81 13.33 0.58 -7.03
N TYR A 82 13.05 1.49 -6.09
CA TYR A 82 13.26 2.91 -6.32
C TYR A 82 14.72 3.21 -6.67
N GLN A 83 15.66 2.72 -5.85
CA GLN A 83 17.07 3.03 -5.98
C GLN A 83 17.67 2.46 -7.28
N PHE A 84 17.33 1.21 -7.63
CA PHE A 84 17.94 0.52 -8.77
C PHE A 84 17.22 0.77 -10.10
N ILE A 85 15.91 1.00 -10.05
CA ILE A 85 15.06 1.04 -11.24
C ILE A 85 14.47 2.45 -11.43
N CYS A 86 13.61 2.90 -10.52
CA CYS A 86 12.83 4.13 -10.74
C CYS A 86 13.67 5.40 -10.76
N ASN A 87 14.73 5.49 -9.95
CA ASN A 87 15.63 6.65 -9.94
C ASN A 87 16.29 6.86 -11.32
N ARG A 88 16.61 5.77 -12.02
CA ARG A 88 17.18 5.85 -13.37
C ARG A 88 16.17 6.40 -14.38
N VAL A 89 14.92 5.95 -14.31
CA VAL A 89 13.82 6.44 -15.17
C VAL A 89 13.57 7.93 -14.95
N LEU A 90 13.53 8.36 -13.68
CA LEU A 90 13.30 9.76 -13.31
C LEU A 90 14.45 10.69 -13.76
N ARG A 91 15.69 10.20 -13.80
CA ARG A 91 16.85 10.98 -14.27
C ARG A 91 16.93 11.06 -15.79
N SER A 92 16.44 10.06 -16.53
CA SER A 92 16.49 10.04 -17.99
C SER A 92 15.40 10.86 -18.68
N SER A 93 14.25 11.05 -18.02
CA SER A 93 13.08 11.69 -18.62
C SER A 93 12.95 13.15 -18.18
N LYS A 94 12.72 14.07 -19.14
CA LYS A 94 12.53 15.50 -18.85
C LYS A 94 11.07 15.95 -18.85
N LEU A 95 10.20 15.22 -19.56
CA LEU A 95 8.77 15.51 -19.66
C LEU A 95 7.95 14.54 -18.81
N VAL A 96 6.86 15.03 -18.23
CA VAL A 96 5.96 14.24 -17.37
C VAL A 96 5.39 13.04 -18.13
N GLU A 97 4.93 13.23 -19.37
CA GLU A 97 4.39 12.16 -20.21
C GLU A 97 5.42 11.03 -20.46
N GLN A 98 6.70 11.40 -20.63
CA GLN A 98 7.78 10.42 -20.77
C GLN A 98 8.07 9.68 -19.47
N ILE A 99 7.92 10.34 -18.32
CA ILE A 99 8.04 9.68 -17.00
C ILE A 99 6.92 8.65 -16.86
N GLU A 100 5.67 9.04 -17.14
CA GLU A 100 4.51 8.15 -17.05
C GLU A 100 4.66 6.93 -17.96
N ALA A 101 4.94 7.14 -19.25
CA ALA A 101 5.10 6.04 -20.23
C ALA A 101 6.27 5.11 -19.88
N ASN A 102 7.45 5.66 -19.57
CA ASN A 102 8.62 4.85 -19.23
C ASN A 102 8.41 4.10 -17.91
N SER A 103 7.78 4.73 -16.92
CA SER A 103 7.48 4.09 -15.64
C SER A 103 6.47 2.96 -15.78
N LEU A 104 5.43 3.14 -16.62
CA LEU A 104 4.48 2.08 -16.95
C LEU A 104 5.20 0.86 -17.51
N LEU A 105 6.01 1.03 -18.54
CA LEU A 105 6.71 -0.08 -19.20
C LEU A 105 7.64 -0.81 -18.24
N VAL A 106 8.40 -0.06 -17.44
CA VAL A 106 9.38 -0.62 -16.51
C VAL A 106 8.68 -1.34 -15.35
N LEU A 107 7.67 -0.73 -14.73
CA LEU A 107 6.93 -1.34 -13.62
C LEU A 107 6.03 -2.49 -14.08
N PHE A 108 5.58 -2.49 -15.34
CA PHE A 108 4.96 -3.67 -15.94
C PHE A 108 5.95 -4.82 -16.09
N GLY A 109 7.20 -4.53 -16.50
CA GLY A 109 8.27 -5.52 -16.48
C GLY A 109 8.53 -6.09 -15.07
N VAL A 110 8.58 -5.23 -14.06
CA VAL A 110 8.68 -5.65 -12.64
C VAL A 110 7.50 -6.50 -12.21
N SER A 111 6.28 -6.14 -12.62
CA SER A 111 5.05 -6.88 -12.36
C SER A 111 5.13 -8.31 -12.92
N ILE A 112 5.58 -8.47 -14.17
CA ILE A 112 5.79 -9.78 -14.78
C ILE A 112 6.81 -10.61 -13.98
N VAL A 113 7.90 -10.01 -13.52
CA VAL A 113 8.89 -10.71 -12.68
C VAL A 113 8.25 -11.19 -11.39
N PHE A 114 7.48 -10.34 -10.69
CA PHE A 114 6.79 -10.74 -9.46
C PHE A 114 5.76 -11.84 -9.69
N GLN A 115 4.96 -11.75 -10.75
CA GLN A 115 3.99 -12.78 -11.07
C GLN A 115 4.65 -14.12 -11.38
N ASN A 116 5.76 -14.14 -12.12
CA ASN A 116 6.48 -15.38 -12.42
C ASN A 116 7.17 -15.96 -11.19
N VAL A 117 7.82 -15.13 -10.36
CA VAL A 117 8.41 -15.58 -9.10
C VAL A 117 7.33 -16.16 -8.18
N ALA A 118 6.18 -15.49 -8.07
CA ALA A 118 5.04 -15.98 -7.30
C ALA A 118 4.48 -17.29 -7.87
N ALA A 119 4.38 -17.44 -9.19
CA ALA A 119 3.92 -18.67 -9.83
C ALA A 119 4.90 -19.85 -9.65
N MET A 120 6.20 -19.59 -9.56
CA MET A 120 7.21 -20.60 -9.24
C MET A 120 7.19 -20.99 -7.77
N ALA A 121 6.97 -20.02 -6.87
CA ALA A 121 6.98 -20.24 -5.42
C ALA A 121 5.65 -20.78 -4.88
N PHE A 122 4.53 -20.44 -5.52
CA PHE A 122 3.18 -20.66 -5.00
C PHE A 122 2.24 -21.28 -6.03
N THR A 123 1.33 -22.12 -5.54
CA THR A 123 0.22 -22.69 -6.32
C THR A 123 -0.88 -21.64 -6.48
N PRO A 124 -1.61 -21.59 -7.61
CA PRO A 124 -2.71 -20.63 -7.85
C PRO A 124 -3.97 -20.86 -6.98
N THR A 125 -3.87 -21.61 -5.88
CA THR A 125 -4.98 -21.85 -4.97
C THR A 125 -5.18 -20.67 -4.03
N ALA A 126 -6.43 -20.26 -3.81
CA ALA A 126 -6.76 -19.25 -2.82
C ALA A 126 -6.36 -19.74 -1.42
N ARG A 127 -5.62 -18.90 -0.69
CA ARG A 127 -5.15 -19.18 0.67
C ARG A 127 -5.68 -18.13 1.62
N GLY A 128 -6.13 -18.57 2.78
CA GLY A 128 -6.60 -17.74 3.86
C GLY A 128 -6.35 -18.44 5.20
N TYR A 129 -6.32 -17.66 6.26
CA TYR A 129 -6.22 -18.17 7.62
C TYR A 129 -7.47 -17.79 8.41
N SER A 130 -7.80 -18.62 9.38
CA SER A 130 -8.88 -18.38 10.35
C SER A 130 -8.31 -17.66 11.56
N TYR A 131 -8.69 -16.39 11.74
CA TYR A 131 -8.28 -15.58 12.89
C TYR A 131 -9.39 -14.60 13.26
N LEU A 132 -9.79 -14.60 14.54
CA LEU A 132 -10.94 -13.84 15.02
C LEU A 132 -12.24 -14.16 14.24
N ASP A 133 -12.49 -15.45 13.99
CA ASP A 133 -13.70 -15.92 13.29
C ASP A 133 -14.98 -15.86 14.17
N ASP A 134 -14.84 -15.47 15.44
CA ASP A 134 -15.97 -15.27 16.34
C ASP A 134 -16.97 -14.26 15.76
N ILE A 135 -18.22 -14.69 15.68
CA ILE A 135 -19.32 -13.89 15.14
C ILE A 135 -19.87 -13.04 16.28
N ILE A 136 -19.70 -11.73 16.17
CA ILE A 136 -20.31 -10.78 17.10
C ILE A 136 -21.68 -10.40 16.52
N GLN A 137 -22.73 -10.73 17.26
CA GLN A 137 -24.10 -10.41 16.89
C GLN A 137 -24.48 -9.05 17.50
N PHE A 138 -24.71 -8.06 16.64
CA PHE A 138 -25.28 -6.77 17.04
C PHE A 138 -26.75 -6.74 16.62
N GLY A 139 -27.64 -7.27 17.46
CA GLY A 139 -29.07 -7.31 17.16
C GLY A 139 -29.37 -8.14 15.91
N SER A 140 -29.79 -7.48 14.82
CA SER A 140 -30.17 -8.11 13.54
C SER A 140 -29.02 -8.30 12.55
N PHE A 141 -27.78 -7.90 12.89
CA PHE A 141 -26.63 -8.03 11.98
C PHE A 141 -25.49 -8.82 12.63
N GLN A 142 -24.81 -9.62 11.81
CA GLN A 142 -23.69 -10.46 12.22
C GLN A 142 -22.41 -9.98 11.54
N VAL A 143 -21.36 -9.76 12.34
CA VAL A 143 -20.04 -9.34 11.84
C VAL A 143 -18.96 -10.17 12.52
N THR A 144 -18.08 -10.77 11.74
CA THR A 144 -16.90 -11.47 12.23
C THR A 144 -15.94 -10.50 12.90
N ALA A 145 -15.40 -10.86 14.07
CA ALA A 145 -14.47 -10.02 14.82
C ALA A 145 -13.24 -9.62 13.96
N GLY A 146 -12.79 -10.50 13.05
CA GLY A 146 -11.73 -10.19 12.08
C GLY A 146 -12.05 -9.02 11.14
N ARG A 147 -13.30 -8.88 10.68
CA ARG A 147 -13.70 -7.75 9.81
C ARG A 147 -13.69 -6.42 10.56
N LEU A 148 -14.11 -6.43 11.81
CA LEU A 148 -14.03 -5.25 12.68
C LEU A 148 -12.57 -4.90 12.97
N ALA A 149 -11.71 -5.89 13.21
CA ALA A 149 -10.29 -5.66 13.40
C ALA A 149 -9.65 -5.00 12.16
N VAL A 150 -9.92 -5.52 10.95
CA VAL A 150 -9.44 -4.90 9.69
C VAL A 150 -9.92 -3.46 9.54
N MET A 151 -11.19 -3.20 9.86
CA MET A 151 -11.76 -1.85 9.82
C MET A 151 -11.06 -0.90 10.79
N VAL A 152 -10.88 -1.31 12.05
CA VAL A 152 -10.19 -0.51 13.08
C VAL A 152 -8.75 -0.28 12.67
N ILE A 153 -8.01 -1.32 12.28
CA ILE A 153 -6.63 -1.22 11.83
C ILE A 153 -6.55 -0.24 10.65
N GLY A 154 -7.40 -0.40 9.64
CA GLY A 154 -7.34 0.48 8.49
C GLY A 154 -7.64 1.93 8.82
N LEU A 155 -8.60 2.18 9.71
CA LEU A 155 -8.92 3.53 10.19
C LEU A 155 -7.75 4.12 10.99
N THR A 156 -7.09 3.32 11.84
CA THR A 156 -5.89 3.77 12.57
C THR A 156 -4.73 4.12 11.63
N VAL A 157 -4.45 3.30 10.62
CA VAL A 157 -3.39 3.57 9.63
C VAL A 157 -3.70 4.85 8.85
N CYS A 158 -4.96 5.04 8.43
CA CYS A 158 -5.40 6.27 7.77
C CYS A 158 -5.18 7.51 8.64
N VAL A 159 -5.60 7.48 9.91
CA VAL A 159 -5.41 8.60 10.85
C VAL A 159 -3.93 8.87 11.10
N THR A 160 -3.13 7.83 11.31
CA THR A 160 -1.68 7.95 11.49
C THR A 160 -1.01 8.57 10.25
N CYS A 161 -1.41 8.17 9.04
CA CYS A 161 -0.93 8.79 7.81
C CYS A 161 -1.30 10.27 7.75
N ILE A 162 -2.56 10.64 8.03
CA ILE A 162 -3.00 12.04 8.04
C ILE A 162 -2.16 12.87 9.02
N MET A 163 -1.93 12.35 10.22
CA MET A 163 -1.10 13.01 11.23
C MET A 163 0.35 13.14 10.77
N PHE A 164 0.94 12.09 10.18
CA PHE A 164 2.28 12.11 9.61
C PHE A 164 2.44 13.21 8.56
N PHE A 165 1.49 13.35 7.63
CA PHE A 165 1.55 14.38 6.58
C PHE A 165 1.23 15.81 7.07
N ARG A 166 0.58 15.95 8.23
CA ARG A 166 0.28 17.25 8.82
C ARG A 166 1.36 17.77 9.76
N VAL A 167 2.02 16.88 10.49
CA VAL A 167 2.91 17.26 11.61
C VAL A 167 4.37 16.92 11.33
N SER A 168 4.68 15.80 10.66
CA SER A 168 6.07 15.38 10.47
C SER A 168 6.78 16.24 9.43
N ILE A 169 8.02 16.64 9.70
CA ILE A 169 8.89 17.37 8.75
C ILE A 169 9.00 16.62 7.42
N THR A 170 9.13 15.29 7.46
CA THR A 170 9.15 14.45 6.25
C THR A 170 7.82 14.51 5.50
N GLY A 171 6.70 14.48 6.21
CA GLY A 171 5.36 14.59 5.62
C GLY A 171 5.12 15.96 4.98
N LEU A 172 5.56 17.05 5.64
CA LEU A 172 5.51 18.40 5.06
C LEU A 172 6.41 18.51 3.82
N ALA A 173 7.61 17.92 3.84
CA ALA A 173 8.50 17.90 2.69
C ALA A 173 7.89 17.15 1.49
N ILE A 174 7.22 16.02 1.73
CA ILE A 174 6.48 15.29 0.70
C ILE A 174 5.35 16.16 0.12
N ARG A 175 4.57 16.83 0.96
CA ARG A 175 3.50 17.72 0.48
C ARG A 175 4.03 18.89 -0.35
N ALA A 176 5.14 19.51 0.09
CA ALA A 176 5.80 20.57 -0.67
C ALA A 176 6.29 20.07 -2.03
N LEU A 177 6.84 18.84 -2.08
CA LEU A 177 7.25 18.19 -3.31
C LEU A 177 6.07 17.95 -4.27
N ILE A 178 4.91 17.51 -3.76
CA ILE A 178 3.70 17.29 -4.57
C ILE A 178 3.18 18.61 -5.17
N GLN A 179 3.23 19.70 -4.39
CA GLN A 179 2.73 21.00 -4.83
C GLN A 179 3.61 21.65 -5.89
N GLN A 180 4.92 21.81 -5.59
CA GLN A 180 5.84 22.52 -6.48
C GLN A 180 7.27 21.97 -6.30
N PRO A 181 7.68 20.94 -7.07
CA PRO A 181 8.99 20.29 -6.93
C PRO A 181 10.19 21.26 -7.02
N THR A 182 10.10 22.23 -7.94
CA THR A 182 11.15 23.23 -8.16
C THR A 182 11.32 24.14 -6.95
N ALA A 183 10.21 24.63 -6.38
CA ALA A 183 10.27 25.49 -5.19
C ALA A 183 10.72 24.73 -3.94
N ALA A 184 10.32 23.46 -3.81
CA ALA A 184 10.79 22.60 -2.73
C ALA A 184 12.32 22.48 -2.71
N THR A 185 12.94 22.39 -3.90
CA THR A 185 14.41 22.31 -4.01
C THR A 185 15.09 23.61 -3.59
N LEU A 186 14.48 24.77 -3.88
CA LEU A 186 15.03 26.09 -3.54
C LEU A 186 15.05 26.36 -2.02
N VAL A 187 14.13 25.75 -1.27
CA VAL A 187 14.10 25.84 0.20
C VAL A 187 14.92 24.74 0.89
N GLY A 188 15.74 24.00 0.14
CA GLY A 188 16.68 23.01 0.67
C GLY A 188 16.09 21.62 0.92
N ILE A 189 14.89 21.31 0.43
CA ILE A 189 14.34 19.95 0.52
C ILE A 189 15.12 19.02 -0.41
N ASN A 190 15.69 17.96 0.15
CA ASN A 190 16.35 16.92 -0.66
C ASN A 190 15.29 16.07 -1.38
N VAL A 191 15.01 16.42 -2.63
CA VAL A 191 13.99 15.77 -3.46
C VAL A 191 14.23 14.27 -3.63
N GLU A 192 15.49 13.84 -3.81
CA GLU A 192 15.82 12.43 -4.03
C GLU A 192 15.51 11.57 -2.79
N ARG A 193 15.89 12.05 -1.60
CA ARG A 193 15.55 11.37 -0.33
C ARG A 193 14.04 11.36 -0.09
N THR A 194 13.36 12.47 -0.35
CA THR A 194 11.90 12.56 -0.16
C THR A 194 11.14 11.62 -1.09
N ARG A 195 11.58 11.46 -2.34
CA ARG A 195 11.02 10.49 -3.30
C ARG A 195 11.25 9.04 -2.86
N LEU A 196 12.46 8.71 -2.41
CA LEU A 196 12.77 7.38 -1.88
C LEU A 196 11.86 7.03 -0.69
N ILE A 197 11.73 7.94 0.27
CA ILE A 197 10.86 7.75 1.44
C ILE A 197 9.40 7.58 0.99
N SER A 198 8.94 8.40 0.05
CA SER A 198 7.57 8.32 -0.47
C SER A 198 7.29 7.00 -1.18
N PHE A 199 8.22 6.53 -2.01
CA PHE A 199 8.10 5.24 -2.71
C PHE A 199 8.08 4.06 -1.74
N SER A 200 8.99 4.09 -0.75
CA SER A 200 9.09 3.07 0.29
C SER A 200 7.83 3.03 1.16
N LEU A 201 7.30 4.19 1.57
CA LEU A 201 6.04 4.28 2.30
C LEU A 201 4.86 3.80 1.45
N GLY A 202 4.81 4.15 0.17
CA GLY A 202 3.74 3.70 -0.73
C GLY A 202 3.69 2.18 -0.87
N PHE A 203 4.87 1.54 -0.98
CA PHE A 203 4.98 0.07 -0.98
C PHE A 203 4.68 -0.53 0.39
N GLY A 204 5.15 0.10 1.47
CA GLY A 204 4.86 -0.36 2.83
C GLY A 204 3.37 -0.36 3.12
N ILE A 205 2.63 0.69 2.75
CA ILE A 205 1.16 0.75 2.94
C ILE A 205 0.42 -0.30 2.10
N ALA A 206 1.03 -0.73 0.99
CA ALA A 206 0.45 -1.75 0.12
C ALA A 206 0.71 -3.19 0.62
N GLY A 207 1.82 -3.44 1.32
CA GLY A 207 2.21 -4.77 1.81
C GLY A 207 1.71 -5.05 3.21
#